data_AF-A0A6F8T1V0-F1
#
_entry.id   AF-A0A6F8T1V0-F1
#
_cell.length_a   1.000
_cell.length_b   1.000
_cell.length_c   1.000
_cell.angle_alpha   90.00
_cell.angle_beta   90.00
_cell.angle_gamma   90.00
#
_symmetry.space_group_name_H-M   'P 1'
#
loop_
_entity.id
_entity.type
_entity.pdbx_description
1 polymer ?
#
loop_
_entity_poly.entity_id
_entity_poly.type
_entity_poly.pdbx_seq_one_letter_code
_entity_poly.pdbx_strand_id
1 'polypeptide(L)'
;MREFTPTKKNSTAPGALLRAVSTHQFLLSALKQMNDQEPGVMDQAINTASEASANEANRHWKIVVNLCKELRLDQEIIDKAFTRATAAAVKTNNWEFVIALSNLVAPARKPGRKVIDETLEIAFAEAKGSLKAVNAVRQIIACLPTDAELFKDRLEKLAKFEQKLINHELIDLVLAGQLGPIQSFVAQKHEAKPSKSRINYVFMIAASLPEGDIFKELKKLYQPDQRAMGMSLQIATRKGNLELVQFICDSYRKNELITYVKSVLQIAQDEGQTEIAGYLSSELIRQTNSLKDPFDIVRPLQQELMNHNLLVQPLQQKLITHKLLSLVSAGQLGPVQSFFAQNHAKSLSQSIVNNAFMRAASLPEGDIFKELKKLYQPDQRAMGMSLQTATRKGNLELVQFICGSYGKNELITYVKSVLQIAKDEGHKKIAGYLSCELIRQTNSLDDPLILAQTLLQDYVNHTFYGSSLFCTQVRSVNNVLVQLKRAAAFNEKDMRNQAVIDAVISLKAIMGVNQDLISRVEYIDTFSDKKDQPLEPFCSTKQP
;
A
#
# COMPACT_ATOMS: atom_id res chain seq x y z
N MET A 1 86.02 -45.61 -3.25
CA MET A 1 85.82 -46.89 -3.97
C MET A 1 84.64 -47.62 -3.36
N ARG A 2 83.60 -47.86 -4.16
CA ARG A 2 82.38 -48.68 -4.01
C ARG A 2 81.29 -47.97 -4.82
N GLU A 3 81.33 -48.15 -6.13
CA GLU A 3 80.59 -49.18 -6.90
C GLU A 3 79.08 -48.94 -6.95
N PHE A 4 78.67 -48.70 -8.19
CA PHE A 4 77.33 -48.71 -8.74
C PHE A 4 76.68 -50.09 -8.62
N THR A 5 75.39 -50.12 -8.30
CA THR A 5 74.40 -50.92 -9.04
C THR A 5 73.02 -50.26 -8.96
N PRO A 6 72.33 -50.01 -10.10
CA PRO A 6 70.97 -49.49 -10.15
C PRO A 6 69.95 -50.59 -10.49
N THR A 7 68.74 -50.52 -9.94
CA THR A 7 67.56 -51.14 -10.55
C THR A 7 66.32 -50.26 -10.42
N LYS A 8 65.85 -49.83 -11.60
CA LYS A 8 64.54 -49.26 -11.94
C LYS A 8 63.40 -50.24 -11.61
N LYS A 9 62.23 -49.69 -11.24
CA LYS A 9 61.00 -49.69 -12.09
C LYS A 9 59.91 -48.86 -11.41
N ASN A 10 59.83 -47.58 -11.75
CA ASN A 10 58.59 -46.82 -11.59
C ASN A 10 57.74 -47.05 -12.83
N SER A 11 56.59 -47.67 -12.63
CA SER A 11 55.49 -47.74 -13.59
C SER A 11 55.01 -46.32 -13.88
N THR A 12 55.21 -45.85 -15.10
CA THR A 12 54.59 -44.64 -15.63
C THR A 12 53.08 -44.86 -15.72
N ALA A 13 52.35 -44.20 -14.83
CA ALA A 13 50.89 -44.19 -14.82
C ALA A 13 50.36 -43.37 -16.01
N PRO A 14 49.38 -43.86 -16.79
CA PRO A 14 48.82 -43.12 -17.92
C PRO A 14 48.02 -41.86 -17.51
N GLY A 15 47.74 -41.69 -16.22
CA GLY A 15 46.95 -40.56 -15.69
C GLY A 15 47.64 -39.18 -15.75
N ALA A 16 48.96 -39.11 -16.01
CA ALA A 16 49.69 -37.84 -16.05
C ALA A 16 49.62 -37.13 -17.42
N LEU A 17 49.31 -37.85 -18.51
CA LEU A 17 49.35 -37.31 -19.87
C LEU A 17 48.09 -36.51 -20.27
N LEU A 18 46.97 -36.69 -19.56
CA LEU A 18 45.72 -35.96 -19.82
C LEU A 18 45.74 -34.51 -19.31
N ARG A 19 46.79 -34.09 -18.59
CA ARG A 19 46.80 -32.82 -17.85
C ARG A 19 47.57 -31.66 -18.52
N ALA A 20 48.14 -31.85 -19.71
CA ALA A 20 48.82 -30.78 -20.42
C ALA A 20 48.62 -30.88 -21.95
N VAL A 21 48.64 -29.70 -22.60
CA VAL A 21 48.93 -29.43 -24.03
C VAL A 21 47.76 -28.98 -24.91
N SER A 22 47.98 -27.80 -25.49
CA SER A 22 47.05 -26.94 -26.25
C SER A 22 47.30 -26.98 -27.76
N THR A 23 47.23 -28.16 -28.38
CA THR A 23 46.99 -28.26 -29.84
C THR A 23 46.22 -29.55 -30.13
N HIS A 24 44.92 -29.40 -30.37
CA HIS A 24 43.94 -30.48 -30.52
C HIS A 24 44.36 -31.57 -31.53
N GLN A 25 45.07 -31.19 -32.60
CA GLN A 25 45.47 -32.07 -33.69
C GLN A 25 46.67 -32.97 -33.36
N PHE A 26 47.58 -32.50 -32.50
CA PHE A 26 48.69 -33.31 -31.97
C PHE A 26 48.17 -34.38 -31.00
N LEU A 27 47.20 -34.02 -30.14
CA LEU A 27 46.54 -34.96 -29.22
C LEU A 27 45.80 -36.07 -29.96
N LEU A 28 45.02 -35.72 -31.00
CA LEU A 28 44.31 -36.72 -31.80
C LEU A 28 45.26 -37.67 -32.52
N SER A 29 46.39 -37.16 -33.04
CA SER A 29 47.40 -37.97 -33.73
C SER A 29 48.15 -38.90 -32.77
N ALA A 30 48.53 -38.41 -31.59
CA ALA A 30 49.17 -39.20 -30.55
C ALA A 30 48.21 -40.27 -29.98
N LEU A 31 46.94 -39.91 -29.74
CA LEU A 31 45.94 -40.85 -29.24
C LEU A 31 45.57 -41.91 -30.26
N LYS A 32 45.55 -41.58 -31.56
CA LYS A 32 45.38 -42.56 -32.64
C LYS A 32 46.54 -43.56 -32.66
N GLN A 33 47.78 -43.05 -32.62
CA GLN A 33 48.98 -43.89 -32.58
C GLN A 33 49.05 -44.75 -31.31
N MET A 34 48.64 -44.22 -30.16
CA MET A 34 48.56 -44.96 -28.91
C MET A 34 47.45 -46.02 -28.93
N ASN A 35 46.28 -45.73 -29.49
CA ASN A 35 45.21 -46.73 -29.60
C ASN A 35 45.58 -47.89 -30.52
N ASP A 36 46.38 -47.63 -31.55
CA ASP A 36 46.92 -48.65 -32.45
C ASP A 36 48.02 -49.50 -31.78
N GLN A 37 48.64 -49.02 -30.68
CA GLN A 37 49.74 -49.68 -29.96
C GLN A 37 49.35 -50.28 -28.59
N GLU A 38 48.37 -49.70 -27.90
CA GLU A 38 47.87 -50.10 -26.58
C GLU A 38 46.34 -50.25 -26.60
N PRO A 39 45.80 -51.46 -26.82
CA PRO A 39 44.37 -51.70 -26.67
C PRO A 39 43.95 -51.45 -25.21
N GLY A 40 43.18 -50.38 -24.98
CA GLY A 40 42.68 -50.00 -23.64
C GLY A 40 42.68 -48.50 -23.33
N VAL A 41 43.36 -47.67 -24.15
CA VAL A 41 43.41 -46.21 -23.96
C VAL A 41 42.00 -45.59 -23.97
N MET A 42 41.13 -46.07 -24.84
CA MET A 42 39.76 -45.59 -24.92
C MET A 42 38.92 -45.96 -23.68
N ASP A 43 39.10 -47.17 -23.14
CA ASP A 43 38.44 -47.59 -21.90
C ASP A 43 38.86 -46.72 -20.72
N GLN A 44 40.14 -46.39 -20.63
CA GLN A 44 40.64 -45.50 -19.60
C GLN A 44 40.08 -44.08 -19.76
N ALA A 45 39.97 -43.57 -20.99
CA ALA A 45 39.37 -42.26 -21.25
C ALA A 45 37.88 -42.22 -20.84
N ILE A 46 37.11 -43.27 -21.17
CA ILE A 46 35.70 -43.39 -20.77
C ILE A 46 35.56 -43.45 -19.24
N ASN A 47 36.38 -44.26 -18.56
CA ASN A 47 36.34 -44.38 -17.10
C ASN A 47 36.73 -43.05 -16.43
N THR A 48 37.80 -42.42 -16.91
CA THR A 48 38.26 -41.11 -16.40
C THR A 48 37.21 -40.02 -16.60
N ALA A 49 36.49 -40.03 -17.74
CA ALA A 49 35.38 -39.10 -17.98
C ALA A 49 34.16 -39.38 -17.10
N SER A 50 33.90 -40.65 -16.76
CA SER A 50 32.77 -41.09 -15.94
C SER A 50 32.95 -40.80 -14.45
N GLU A 51 34.20 -40.84 -13.97
CA GLU A 51 34.57 -40.62 -12.57
C GLU A 51 34.90 -39.16 -12.26
N ALA A 52 35.05 -38.33 -13.30
CA ALA A 52 35.35 -36.91 -13.16
C ALA A 52 34.26 -36.14 -12.41
N SER A 53 34.69 -35.08 -11.71
CA SER A 53 33.76 -34.10 -11.13
C SER A 53 32.89 -33.47 -12.23
N ALA A 54 31.72 -32.92 -11.89
CA ALA A 54 30.79 -32.35 -12.88
C ALA A 54 31.44 -31.30 -13.81
N ASN A 55 32.37 -30.50 -13.28
CA ASN A 55 33.10 -29.47 -14.03
C ASN A 55 34.14 -30.07 -15.00
N GLU A 56 34.79 -31.16 -14.62
CA GLU A 56 35.82 -31.83 -15.42
C GLU A 56 35.22 -32.82 -16.42
N ALA A 57 34.08 -33.42 -16.06
CA ALA A 57 33.34 -34.37 -16.89
C ALA A 57 33.08 -33.80 -18.28
N ASN A 58 32.67 -32.52 -18.39
CA ASN A 58 32.40 -31.92 -19.70
C ASN A 58 33.65 -31.86 -20.59
N ARG A 59 34.82 -31.56 -20.01
CA ARG A 59 36.09 -31.52 -20.75
C ARG A 59 36.51 -32.93 -21.20
N HIS A 60 36.43 -33.90 -20.29
CA HIS A 60 36.82 -35.27 -20.59
C HIS A 60 35.87 -35.93 -21.59
N TRP A 61 34.55 -35.75 -21.47
CA TRP A 61 33.57 -36.25 -22.42
C TRP A 61 33.73 -35.64 -23.81
N LYS A 62 34.13 -34.37 -23.93
CA LYS A 62 34.45 -33.76 -25.23
C LYS A 62 35.62 -34.46 -25.92
N ILE A 63 36.64 -34.88 -25.17
CA ILE A 63 37.76 -35.67 -25.69
C ILE A 63 37.27 -37.03 -26.17
N VAL A 64 36.50 -37.74 -25.35
CA VAL A 64 35.91 -39.05 -25.68
C VAL A 64 35.05 -38.97 -26.95
N VAL A 65 34.17 -37.98 -27.07
CA VAL A 65 33.35 -37.74 -28.26
C VAL A 65 34.21 -37.54 -29.51
N ASN A 66 35.29 -36.75 -29.42
CA ASN A 66 36.18 -36.50 -30.55
C ASN A 66 36.95 -37.77 -30.95
N LEU A 67 37.40 -38.57 -29.99
CA LEU A 67 38.02 -39.86 -30.27
C LEU A 67 37.06 -40.82 -30.99
N CYS A 68 35.79 -40.89 -30.56
CA CYS A 68 34.76 -41.67 -31.24
C CYS A 68 34.50 -41.22 -32.68
N LYS A 69 34.67 -39.92 -32.99
CA LYS A 69 34.48 -39.38 -34.35
C LYS A 69 35.62 -39.75 -35.29
N GLU A 70 36.86 -39.67 -34.80
CA GLU A 70 38.08 -39.80 -35.61
C GLU A 70 38.58 -41.24 -35.75
N LEU A 71 38.27 -42.10 -34.77
CA LEU A 71 38.76 -43.48 -34.72
C LEU A 71 37.68 -44.48 -35.19
N ARG A 72 38.11 -45.50 -35.93
CA ARG A 72 37.27 -46.67 -36.26
C ARG A 72 37.26 -47.64 -35.08
N LEU A 73 36.48 -47.29 -34.05
CA LEU A 73 36.35 -48.10 -32.84
C LEU A 73 35.38 -49.27 -33.07
N ASP A 74 35.58 -50.32 -32.27
CA ASP A 74 34.66 -51.44 -32.20
C ASP A 74 33.32 -51.03 -31.58
N GLN A 75 32.26 -51.74 -31.97
CA GLN A 75 30.90 -51.45 -31.52
C GLN A 75 30.77 -51.48 -30.00
N GLU A 76 31.44 -52.44 -29.34
CA GLU A 76 31.41 -52.60 -27.88
C GLU A 76 31.95 -51.35 -27.16
N ILE A 77 33.00 -50.72 -27.68
CA ILE A 77 33.60 -49.53 -27.09
C ILE A 77 32.67 -48.32 -27.27
N ILE A 78 32.05 -48.17 -28.44
CA ILE A 78 31.07 -47.11 -28.70
C ILE A 78 29.85 -47.26 -27.79
N ASP A 79 29.32 -48.48 -27.67
CA ASP A 79 28.18 -48.80 -26.81
C ASP A 79 28.49 -48.52 -25.34
N LYS A 80 29.67 -48.94 -24.87
CA LYS A 80 30.16 -48.66 -23.51
C LYS A 80 30.33 -47.17 -23.26
N ALA A 81 30.91 -46.44 -24.21
CA ALA A 81 31.06 -44.99 -24.12
C ALA A 81 29.69 -44.32 -24.01
N PHE A 82 28.70 -44.76 -24.81
CA PHE A 82 27.34 -44.23 -24.80
C PHE A 82 26.62 -44.49 -23.48
N THR A 83 26.65 -45.72 -22.95
CA THR A 83 26.04 -46.06 -21.65
C THR A 83 26.64 -45.23 -20.51
N ARG A 84 27.97 -45.08 -20.50
CA ARG A 84 28.69 -44.31 -19.48
C ARG A 84 28.42 -42.81 -19.59
N ALA A 85 28.32 -42.31 -20.81
CA ALA A 85 27.86 -40.96 -21.08
C ALA A 85 26.45 -40.77 -20.49
N THR A 86 25.50 -41.63 -20.81
CA THR A 86 24.14 -41.55 -20.26
C THR A 86 24.15 -41.45 -18.73
N ALA A 87 24.90 -42.32 -18.03
CA ALA A 87 25.02 -42.26 -16.57
C ALA A 87 25.63 -40.94 -16.06
N ALA A 88 26.64 -40.40 -16.76
CA ALA A 88 27.23 -39.10 -16.42
C ALA A 88 26.24 -37.94 -16.69
N ALA A 89 25.45 -38.02 -17.75
CA ALA A 89 24.45 -37.03 -18.11
C ALA A 89 23.33 -36.96 -17.07
N VAL A 90 22.88 -38.10 -16.55
CA VAL A 90 21.92 -38.15 -15.43
C VAL A 90 22.48 -37.42 -14.21
N LYS A 91 23.74 -37.68 -13.84
CA LYS A 91 24.37 -37.06 -12.66
C LYS A 91 24.61 -35.55 -12.80
N THR A 92 24.97 -35.11 -14.00
CA THR A 92 25.42 -33.73 -14.25
C THR A 92 24.36 -32.85 -14.91
N ASN A 93 23.23 -33.44 -15.33
CA ASN A 93 22.22 -32.85 -16.19
C ASN A 93 22.80 -32.23 -17.49
N ASN A 94 23.93 -32.76 -17.97
CA ASN A 94 24.55 -32.37 -19.23
C ASN A 94 24.42 -33.50 -20.25
N TRP A 95 23.55 -33.32 -21.23
CA TRP A 95 23.24 -34.33 -22.23
C TRP A 95 23.97 -34.10 -23.57
N GLU A 96 24.78 -33.04 -23.70
CA GLU A 96 25.40 -32.65 -24.97
C GLU A 96 26.28 -33.75 -25.56
N PHE A 97 27.07 -34.44 -24.72
CA PHE A 97 27.94 -35.50 -25.19
C PHE A 97 27.18 -36.79 -25.54
N VAL A 98 26.03 -37.07 -24.90
CA VAL A 98 25.15 -38.20 -25.29
C VAL A 98 24.58 -37.93 -26.68
N ILE A 99 24.06 -36.72 -26.90
CA ILE A 99 23.56 -36.26 -28.20
C ILE A 99 24.67 -36.31 -29.27
N ALA A 100 25.90 -35.90 -28.92
CA ALA A 100 27.00 -35.93 -29.86
C ALA A 100 27.40 -37.37 -30.26
N LEU A 101 27.35 -38.31 -29.31
CA LEU A 101 27.61 -39.73 -29.60
C LEU A 101 26.48 -40.39 -30.38
N SER A 102 25.22 -39.97 -30.22
CA SER A 102 24.09 -40.50 -31.02
C SER A 102 24.15 -40.03 -32.48
N ASN A 103 24.78 -38.87 -32.71
CA ASN A 103 24.95 -38.23 -34.02
C ASN A 103 26.25 -38.59 -34.75
N LEU A 104 26.97 -39.64 -34.34
CA LEU A 104 28.19 -40.06 -35.06
C LEU A 104 27.87 -40.41 -36.52
N VAL A 105 28.75 -39.98 -37.43
CA VAL A 105 28.66 -40.18 -38.88
C VAL A 105 29.83 -41.05 -39.35
N ALA A 106 29.64 -41.81 -40.44
CA ALA A 106 30.68 -42.62 -41.04
C ALA A 106 31.98 -41.81 -41.26
N PRO A 107 33.17 -42.37 -40.97
CA PRO A 107 33.45 -43.80 -40.75
C PRO A 107 33.20 -44.30 -39.32
N ALA A 108 32.84 -43.43 -38.38
CA ALA A 108 32.50 -43.83 -37.02
C ALA A 108 31.23 -44.70 -37.00
N ARG A 109 31.19 -45.66 -36.07
CA ARG A 109 29.99 -46.47 -35.84
C ARG A 109 29.04 -45.71 -34.92
N LYS A 110 27.73 -45.80 -35.20
CA LYS A 110 26.70 -45.33 -34.28
C LYS A 110 26.53 -46.33 -33.13
N PRO A 111 26.03 -45.90 -31.95
CA PRO A 111 25.64 -46.81 -30.89
C PRO A 111 24.63 -47.86 -31.37
N GLY A 112 24.70 -49.05 -30.80
CA GLY A 112 23.81 -50.17 -31.10
C GLY A 112 22.39 -49.89 -30.62
N ARG A 113 21.39 -50.42 -31.34
CA ARG A 113 19.97 -50.13 -31.07
C ARG A 113 19.56 -50.45 -29.63
N LYS A 114 20.00 -51.59 -29.09
CA LYS A 114 19.72 -51.99 -27.70
C LYS A 114 20.15 -50.91 -26.69
N VAL A 115 21.35 -50.36 -26.86
CA VAL A 115 21.93 -49.35 -25.96
C VAL A 115 21.25 -48.00 -26.12
N ILE A 116 20.81 -47.67 -27.35
CA ILE A 116 19.97 -46.49 -27.59
C ILE A 116 18.61 -46.63 -26.89
N ASP A 117 17.95 -47.79 -27.01
CA ASP A 117 16.64 -48.03 -26.40
C ASP A 117 16.73 -47.93 -24.86
N GLU A 118 17.75 -48.55 -24.24
CA GLU A 118 18.03 -48.43 -22.80
C GLU A 118 18.32 -46.98 -22.38
N THR A 119 19.10 -46.24 -23.17
CA THR A 119 19.39 -44.83 -22.91
C THR A 119 18.14 -43.97 -23.01
N LEU A 120 17.27 -44.25 -23.99
CA LEU A 120 16.00 -43.55 -24.13
C LEU A 120 15.13 -43.78 -22.90
N GLU A 121 15.01 -44.99 -22.36
CA GLU A 121 14.26 -45.24 -21.12
C GLU A 121 14.76 -44.39 -19.95
N ILE A 122 16.09 -44.34 -19.76
CA ILE A 122 16.71 -43.53 -18.71
C ILE A 122 16.44 -42.04 -18.95
N ALA A 123 16.65 -41.57 -20.18
CA ALA A 123 16.43 -40.17 -20.53
C ALA A 123 14.94 -39.77 -20.41
N PHE A 124 14.00 -40.67 -20.73
CA PHE A 124 12.56 -40.48 -20.50
C PHE A 124 12.21 -40.41 -19.01
N ALA A 125 12.87 -41.19 -18.16
CA ALA A 125 12.68 -41.11 -16.72
C ALA A 125 13.12 -39.75 -16.17
N GLU A 126 14.29 -39.26 -16.61
CA GLU A 126 14.85 -37.95 -16.22
C GLU A 126 14.13 -36.75 -16.85
N ALA A 127 13.54 -36.93 -18.04
CA ALA A 127 12.76 -35.89 -18.74
C ALA A 127 11.55 -35.38 -17.93
N LYS A 128 11.15 -36.07 -16.86
CA LYS A 128 10.13 -35.57 -15.92
C LYS A 128 10.59 -34.33 -15.14
N GLY A 129 11.90 -34.12 -14.97
CA GLY A 129 12.47 -33.04 -14.18
C GLY A 129 13.44 -32.12 -14.94
N SER A 130 13.80 -32.42 -16.18
CA SER A 130 14.81 -31.66 -16.92
C SER A 130 14.45 -31.43 -18.38
N LEU A 131 14.40 -30.15 -18.76
CA LEU A 131 14.21 -29.73 -20.16
C LEU A 131 15.39 -30.15 -21.05
N LYS A 132 16.59 -30.24 -20.47
CA LYS A 132 17.78 -30.75 -21.19
C LYS A 132 17.65 -32.22 -21.54
N ALA A 133 17.11 -33.03 -20.62
CA ALA A 133 16.82 -34.44 -20.88
C ALA A 133 15.73 -34.60 -21.95
N VAL A 134 14.68 -33.76 -21.94
CA VAL A 134 13.66 -33.74 -23.01
C VAL A 134 14.29 -33.49 -24.38
N ASN A 135 15.12 -32.45 -24.50
CA ASN A 135 15.80 -32.12 -25.75
C ASN A 135 16.73 -33.27 -26.20
N ALA A 136 17.43 -33.91 -25.27
CA ALA A 136 18.27 -35.06 -25.54
C ALA A 136 17.48 -36.24 -26.12
N VAL A 137 16.34 -36.58 -25.50
CA VAL A 137 15.45 -37.64 -26.01
C VAL A 137 15.02 -37.35 -27.45
N ARG A 138 14.63 -36.11 -27.77
CA ARG A 138 14.25 -35.74 -29.14
C ARG A 138 15.39 -35.89 -30.13
N GLN A 139 16.56 -35.38 -29.78
CA GLN A 139 17.71 -35.45 -30.68
C GLN A 139 18.15 -36.89 -30.90
N ILE A 140 18.18 -37.72 -29.86
CA ILE A 140 18.50 -39.15 -29.98
C ILE A 140 17.48 -39.85 -30.87
N ILE A 141 16.17 -39.60 -30.70
CA ILE A 141 15.12 -40.16 -31.56
C ILE A 141 15.26 -39.69 -33.00
N ALA A 142 15.58 -38.41 -33.23
CA ALA A 142 15.81 -37.86 -34.57
C ALA A 142 17.01 -38.51 -35.30
N CYS A 143 17.97 -39.06 -34.56
CA CYS A 143 19.10 -39.81 -35.12
C CYS A 143 18.74 -41.22 -35.61
N LEU A 144 17.58 -41.76 -35.21
CA LEU A 144 17.16 -43.13 -35.51
C LEU A 144 16.46 -43.21 -36.88
N PRO A 145 16.80 -44.21 -37.72
CA PRO A 145 16.11 -44.42 -38.99
C PRO A 145 14.66 -44.92 -38.76
N THR A 146 13.71 -44.14 -39.29
CA THR A 146 12.33 -44.47 -39.75
C THR A 146 11.34 -45.26 -38.87
N ASP A 147 11.59 -45.49 -37.58
CA ASP A 147 10.58 -46.04 -36.65
C ASP A 147 9.76 -44.95 -35.94
N ALA A 148 9.34 -43.90 -36.65
CA ALA A 148 8.63 -42.77 -36.03
C ALA A 148 7.32 -43.21 -35.32
N GLU A 149 6.64 -44.23 -35.84
CA GLU A 149 5.42 -44.79 -35.23
C GLU A 149 5.70 -45.52 -33.91
N LEU A 150 6.87 -46.15 -33.74
CA LEU A 150 7.23 -46.86 -32.50
C LEU A 150 7.37 -45.90 -31.30
N PHE A 151 7.79 -44.65 -31.57
CA PHE A 151 8.04 -43.65 -30.54
C PHE A 151 6.91 -42.64 -30.37
N LYS A 152 5.85 -42.70 -31.18
CA LYS A 152 4.75 -41.74 -31.20
C LYS A 152 4.12 -41.51 -29.82
N ASP A 153 3.72 -42.59 -29.15
CA ASP A 153 3.14 -42.52 -27.80
C ASP A 153 4.10 -41.92 -26.76
N ARG A 154 5.39 -42.20 -26.91
CA ARG A 154 6.43 -41.70 -26.02
C ARG A 154 6.75 -40.24 -26.27
N LEU A 155 6.80 -39.82 -27.54
CA LEU A 155 6.96 -38.42 -27.94
C LEU A 155 5.76 -37.58 -27.52
N GLU A 156 4.53 -38.12 -27.57
CA GLU A 156 3.35 -37.44 -27.04
C GLU A 156 3.43 -37.27 -25.51
N LYS A 157 3.84 -38.31 -24.79
CA LYS A 157 4.10 -38.21 -23.34
C LYS A 157 5.21 -37.20 -23.03
N LEU A 158 6.28 -37.18 -23.83
CA LEU A 158 7.39 -36.24 -23.70
C LEU A 158 6.94 -34.80 -23.90
N ALA A 159 6.13 -34.53 -24.93
CA ALA A 159 5.58 -33.20 -25.20
C ALA A 159 4.73 -32.72 -24.02
N LYS A 160 3.95 -33.61 -23.38
CA LYS A 160 3.21 -33.30 -22.15
C LYS A 160 4.13 -32.97 -20.97
N PHE A 161 5.26 -33.68 -20.81
CA PHE A 161 6.24 -33.37 -19.77
C PHE A 161 6.97 -32.05 -20.04
N GLU A 162 7.40 -31.82 -21.28
CA GLU A 162 8.05 -30.58 -21.69
C GLU A 162 7.15 -29.38 -21.41
N GLN A 163 5.88 -29.44 -21.83
CA GLN A 163 4.94 -28.36 -21.57
C GLN A 163 4.77 -28.13 -20.06
N LYS A 164 4.74 -29.19 -19.23
CA LYS A 164 4.69 -29.04 -17.76
C LYS A 164 5.93 -28.33 -17.22
N LEU A 165 7.12 -28.73 -17.64
CA LEU A 165 8.38 -28.11 -17.21
C LEU A 165 8.45 -26.64 -17.62
N ILE A 166 8.14 -26.34 -18.89
CA ILE A 166 8.05 -24.96 -19.42
C ILE A 166 7.05 -24.11 -18.64
N ASN A 167 5.91 -24.70 -18.25
CA ASN A 167 4.92 -24.00 -17.41
C ASN A 167 5.49 -23.65 -16.03
N HIS A 168 6.25 -24.56 -15.40
CA HIS A 168 6.86 -24.32 -14.09
C HIS A 168 7.98 -23.30 -14.19
N GLU A 169 8.91 -23.47 -15.13
CA GLU A 169 10.03 -22.57 -15.34
C GLU A 169 9.56 -21.14 -15.60
N LEU A 170 8.56 -20.93 -16.47
CA LEU A 170 8.01 -19.59 -16.70
C LEU A 170 7.41 -18.97 -15.42
N ILE A 171 6.72 -19.75 -14.60
CA ILE A 171 6.17 -19.26 -13.32
C ILE A 171 7.30 -18.85 -12.38
N ASP A 172 8.31 -19.70 -12.23
CA ASP A 172 9.44 -19.45 -11.32
C ASP A 172 10.22 -18.20 -11.75
N LEU A 173 10.44 -18.02 -13.05
CA LEU A 173 11.10 -16.83 -13.61
C LEU A 173 10.31 -15.55 -13.34
N VAL A 174 8.98 -15.59 -13.46
CA VAL A 174 8.12 -14.43 -13.20
C VAL A 174 8.05 -14.13 -11.71
N LEU A 175 7.98 -15.15 -10.86
CA LEU A 175 8.04 -14.98 -9.40
C LEU A 175 9.37 -14.39 -8.94
N ALA A 176 10.48 -14.72 -9.61
CA ALA A 176 11.78 -14.12 -9.34
C ALA A 176 11.84 -12.62 -9.67
N GLY A 177 10.90 -12.10 -10.47
CA GLY A 177 10.79 -10.67 -10.77
C GLY A 177 11.93 -10.10 -11.62
N GLN A 178 12.68 -10.95 -12.35
CA GLN A 178 13.81 -10.52 -13.16
C GLN A 178 13.47 -10.57 -14.66
N LEU A 179 13.58 -9.42 -15.34
CA LEU A 179 13.26 -9.31 -16.77
C LEU A 179 14.24 -10.08 -17.67
N GLY A 180 15.54 -10.03 -17.38
CA GLY A 180 16.59 -10.65 -18.21
C GLY A 180 16.45 -12.17 -18.40
N PRO A 181 16.22 -12.94 -17.32
CA PRO A 181 15.94 -14.37 -17.42
C PRO A 181 14.66 -14.69 -18.22
N ILE A 182 13.60 -13.89 -18.10
CA ILE A 182 12.37 -14.06 -18.88
C ILE A 182 12.65 -13.82 -20.38
N GLN A 183 13.39 -12.74 -20.71
CA GLN A 183 13.80 -12.49 -22.10
C GLN A 183 14.66 -13.61 -22.67
N SER A 184 15.56 -14.17 -21.84
CA SER A 184 16.41 -15.31 -22.22
C SER A 184 15.60 -16.58 -22.46
N PHE A 185 14.63 -16.87 -21.58
CA PHE A 185 13.68 -17.99 -21.73
C PHE A 185 12.85 -17.84 -23.01
N VAL A 186 12.47 -16.63 -23.35
CA VAL A 186 11.69 -16.34 -24.56
C VAL A 186 12.55 -16.45 -25.83
N ALA A 187 13.80 -16.02 -25.77
CA ALA A 187 14.74 -16.15 -26.87
C ALA A 187 15.09 -17.61 -27.18
N GLN A 188 15.02 -18.48 -26.17
CA GLN A 188 15.07 -19.93 -26.36
C GLN A 188 13.80 -20.36 -27.09
N LYS A 189 13.93 -20.71 -28.37
CA LYS A 189 12.84 -21.26 -29.18
C LYS A 189 12.49 -22.66 -28.68
N HIS A 190 11.73 -22.73 -27.59
CA HIS A 190 11.15 -23.99 -27.12
C HIS A 190 10.13 -24.50 -28.15
N GLU A 191 10.16 -25.80 -28.43
CA GLU A 191 9.18 -26.40 -29.35
C GLU A 191 7.78 -26.42 -28.74
N ALA A 192 7.66 -26.75 -27.45
CA ALA A 192 6.41 -26.60 -26.72
C ALA A 192 6.23 -25.16 -26.22
N LYS A 193 4.99 -24.68 -26.32
CA LYS A 193 4.56 -23.41 -25.73
C LYS A 193 3.94 -23.64 -24.36
N PRO A 194 4.06 -22.67 -23.43
CA PRO A 194 3.30 -22.70 -22.19
C PRO A 194 1.80 -22.86 -22.47
N SER A 195 1.11 -23.58 -21.60
CA SER A 195 -0.34 -23.79 -21.74
C SER A 195 -1.09 -22.48 -21.51
N LYS A 196 -2.23 -22.29 -22.19
CA LYS A 196 -3.04 -21.07 -22.07
C LYS A 196 -3.43 -20.74 -20.62
N SER A 197 -3.80 -21.75 -19.84
CA SER A 197 -4.13 -21.60 -18.41
C SER A 197 -2.94 -21.07 -17.60
N ARG A 198 -1.72 -21.52 -17.93
CA ARG A 198 -0.50 -21.08 -17.24
C ARG A 198 -0.07 -19.70 -17.67
N ILE A 199 -0.19 -19.37 -18.96
CA ILE A 199 -0.04 -18.00 -19.46
C ILE A 199 -0.95 -17.05 -18.66
N ASN A 200 -2.25 -17.35 -18.59
CA ASN A 200 -3.21 -16.53 -17.84
C ASN A 200 -2.79 -16.33 -16.37
N TYR A 201 -2.34 -17.39 -15.71
CA TYR A 201 -1.89 -17.33 -14.32
C TYR A 201 -0.63 -16.46 -14.14
N VAL A 202 0.34 -16.60 -15.05
CA VAL A 202 1.57 -15.82 -15.05
C VAL A 202 1.30 -14.32 -15.20
N PHE A 203 0.33 -13.91 -16.02
CA PHE A 203 -0.09 -12.50 -16.11
C PHE A 203 -0.62 -11.96 -14.79
N MET A 204 -1.39 -12.76 -14.03
CA MET A 204 -1.88 -12.34 -12.72
C MET A 204 -0.74 -12.17 -11.71
N ILE A 205 0.27 -13.05 -11.74
CA ILE A 205 1.48 -12.91 -10.91
C ILE A 205 2.23 -11.64 -11.33
N ALA A 206 2.49 -11.46 -12.62
CA ALA A 206 3.21 -10.30 -13.13
C ALA A 206 2.52 -8.98 -12.76
N ALA A 207 1.19 -8.94 -12.75
CA ALA A 207 0.42 -7.77 -12.33
C ALA A 207 0.53 -7.46 -10.82
N SER A 208 0.94 -8.44 -10.01
CA SER A 208 1.16 -8.27 -8.57
C SER A 208 2.55 -7.75 -8.22
N LEU A 209 3.48 -7.74 -9.19
CA LEU A 209 4.83 -7.24 -9.02
C LEU A 209 4.85 -5.69 -9.03
N PRO A 210 5.82 -5.05 -8.35
CA PRO A 210 5.91 -3.58 -8.32
C PRO A 210 6.15 -2.98 -9.71
N GLU A 211 7.03 -3.63 -10.48
CA GLU A 211 7.41 -3.19 -11.82
C GLU A 211 6.49 -3.84 -12.85
N GLY A 212 5.74 -3.02 -13.59
CA GLY A 212 4.83 -3.49 -14.64
C GLY A 212 5.55 -4.04 -15.90
N ASP A 213 6.88 -4.00 -15.93
CA ASP A 213 7.66 -4.28 -17.14
C ASP A 213 7.64 -5.76 -17.52
N ILE A 214 7.64 -6.67 -16.55
CA ILE A 214 7.46 -8.10 -16.83
C ILE A 214 6.11 -8.35 -17.49
N PHE A 215 5.05 -7.68 -17.02
CA PHE A 215 3.73 -7.79 -17.63
C PHE A 215 3.73 -7.30 -19.08
N LYS A 216 4.35 -6.13 -19.33
CA LYS A 216 4.49 -5.57 -20.68
C LYS A 216 5.26 -6.51 -21.61
N GLU A 217 6.35 -7.11 -21.13
CA GLU A 217 7.18 -8.03 -21.92
C GLU A 217 6.41 -9.31 -22.25
N LEU A 218 5.75 -9.92 -21.26
CA LEU A 218 4.90 -11.09 -21.48
C LEU A 218 3.80 -10.81 -22.51
N LYS A 219 3.23 -9.60 -22.51
CA LYS A 219 2.16 -9.19 -23.43
C LYS A 219 2.61 -9.11 -24.90
N LYS A 220 3.89 -8.86 -25.16
CA LYS A 220 4.45 -8.90 -26.52
C LYS A 220 4.44 -10.30 -27.12
N LEU A 221 4.47 -11.32 -26.25
CA LEU A 221 4.76 -12.71 -26.61
C LEU A 221 3.52 -13.59 -26.52
N TYR A 222 2.68 -13.29 -25.55
CA TYR A 222 1.51 -14.08 -25.22
C TYR A 222 0.27 -13.19 -25.16
N GLN A 223 -0.84 -13.75 -25.62
CA GLN A 223 -2.14 -13.13 -25.44
C GLN A 223 -2.87 -13.85 -24.31
N PRO A 224 -3.03 -13.25 -23.13
CA PRO A 224 -3.92 -13.78 -22.10
C PRO A 224 -5.37 -13.66 -22.56
N ASP A 225 -6.26 -14.48 -21.99
CA ASP A 225 -7.69 -14.28 -22.22
C ASP A 225 -8.24 -13.06 -21.46
N GLN A 226 -9.47 -12.67 -21.81
CA GLN A 226 -10.16 -11.52 -21.25
C GLN A 226 -10.33 -11.62 -19.73
N ARG A 227 -10.56 -12.83 -19.20
CA ARG A 227 -10.73 -13.06 -17.76
C ARG A 227 -9.42 -12.83 -17.02
N ALA A 228 -8.33 -13.39 -17.50
CA ALA A 228 -7.00 -13.20 -16.91
C ALA A 228 -6.59 -11.73 -16.89
N MET A 229 -6.93 -10.98 -17.94
CA MET A 229 -6.70 -9.54 -17.98
C MET A 229 -7.57 -8.75 -17.02
N GLY A 230 -8.86 -9.07 -16.95
CA GLY A 230 -9.75 -8.46 -15.97
C GLY A 230 -9.26 -8.67 -14.54
N MET A 231 -8.80 -9.88 -14.21
CA MET A 231 -8.18 -10.18 -12.92
C MET A 231 -6.85 -9.45 -12.72
N SER A 232 -6.02 -9.36 -13.76
CA SER A 232 -4.75 -8.63 -13.71
C SER A 232 -4.97 -7.13 -13.49
N LEU A 233 -5.99 -6.55 -14.10
CA LEU A 233 -6.41 -5.16 -13.92
C LEU A 233 -6.84 -4.91 -12.47
N GLN A 234 -7.66 -5.80 -11.89
CA GLN A 234 -8.02 -5.72 -10.47
C GLN A 234 -6.78 -5.76 -9.56
N ILE A 235 -5.84 -6.68 -9.81
CA ILE A 235 -4.61 -6.81 -9.02
C ILE A 235 -3.77 -5.54 -9.12
N ALA A 236 -3.53 -5.02 -10.33
CA ALA A 236 -2.75 -3.81 -10.57
C ALA A 236 -3.36 -2.59 -9.84
N THR A 237 -4.69 -2.46 -9.87
CA THR A 237 -5.41 -1.41 -9.13
C THR A 237 -5.23 -1.53 -7.62
N ARG A 238 -5.36 -2.74 -7.06
CA ARG A 238 -5.14 -2.96 -5.63
C ARG A 238 -3.73 -2.66 -5.17
N LYS A 239 -2.76 -2.82 -6.07
CA LYS A 239 -1.36 -2.48 -5.83
C LYS A 239 -1.04 -1.00 -6.03
N GLY A 240 -2.01 -0.18 -6.46
CA GLY A 240 -1.79 1.23 -6.74
C GLY A 240 -0.91 1.47 -7.98
N ASN A 241 -0.77 0.49 -8.88
CA ASN A 241 0.10 0.60 -10.05
C ASN A 241 -0.65 1.26 -11.23
N LEU A 242 -0.71 2.60 -11.22
CA LEU A 242 -1.41 3.38 -12.24
C LEU A 242 -0.90 3.11 -13.66
N GLU A 243 0.41 3.02 -13.85
CA GLU A 243 1.02 2.82 -15.17
C GLU A 243 0.60 1.47 -15.77
N LEU A 244 0.60 0.41 -14.96
CA LEU A 244 0.15 -0.90 -15.43
C LEU A 244 -1.36 -0.93 -15.69
N VAL A 245 -2.17 -0.26 -14.87
CA VAL A 245 -3.62 -0.09 -15.12
C VAL A 245 -3.86 0.56 -16.47
N GLN A 246 -3.15 1.65 -16.76
CA GLN A 246 -3.22 2.34 -18.05
C GLN A 246 -2.82 1.42 -19.20
N PHE A 247 -1.68 0.75 -19.09
CA PHE A 247 -1.19 -0.18 -20.10
C PHE A 247 -2.19 -1.30 -20.38
N ILE A 248 -2.81 -1.88 -19.35
CA ILE A 248 -3.81 -2.96 -19.51
C ILE A 248 -5.05 -2.46 -20.25
N CYS A 249 -5.58 -1.30 -19.88
CA CYS A 249 -6.74 -0.70 -20.52
C CYS A 249 -6.46 -0.32 -21.99
N ASP A 250 -5.28 0.23 -22.28
CA ASP A 250 -4.87 0.63 -23.63
C ASP A 250 -4.58 -0.57 -24.55
N SER A 251 -4.13 -1.69 -23.98
CA SER A 251 -3.75 -2.90 -24.73
C SER A 251 -4.92 -3.72 -25.27
N TYR A 252 -6.16 -3.41 -24.90
CA TYR A 252 -7.34 -4.19 -25.29
C TYR A 252 -8.28 -3.41 -26.21
N ARG A 253 -8.97 -4.16 -27.09
CA ARG A 253 -9.93 -3.54 -28.00
C ARG A 253 -11.07 -2.93 -27.20
N LYS A 254 -11.60 -1.83 -27.75
CA LYS A 254 -12.79 -1.14 -27.21
C LYS A 254 -13.88 -2.18 -26.89
N ASN A 255 -14.41 -2.11 -25.67
CA ASN A 255 -15.53 -2.91 -25.12
C ASN A 255 -15.16 -4.26 -24.48
N GLU A 256 -13.97 -4.83 -24.69
CA GLU A 256 -13.62 -6.14 -24.13
C GLU A 256 -13.41 -6.10 -22.60
N LEU A 257 -13.13 -4.94 -22.02
CA LEU A 257 -12.89 -4.83 -20.57
C LEU A 257 -13.95 -4.02 -19.82
N ILE A 258 -15.02 -3.56 -20.47
CA ILE A 258 -15.96 -2.60 -19.86
C ILE A 258 -16.54 -3.09 -18.51
N THR A 259 -16.92 -4.37 -18.42
CA THR A 259 -17.43 -4.98 -17.18
C THR A 259 -16.36 -5.01 -16.08
N TYR A 260 -15.11 -5.27 -16.46
CA TYR A 260 -13.99 -5.27 -15.51
C TYR A 260 -13.63 -3.85 -15.09
N VAL A 261 -13.59 -2.88 -16.01
CA VAL A 261 -13.32 -1.46 -15.71
C VAL A 261 -14.32 -0.93 -14.68
N LYS A 262 -15.61 -1.27 -14.80
CA LYS A 262 -16.62 -0.93 -13.77
C LYS A 262 -16.28 -1.52 -12.39
N SER A 263 -16.02 -2.82 -12.34
CA SER A 263 -15.69 -3.52 -11.09
C SER A 263 -14.41 -2.97 -10.45
N VAL A 264 -13.42 -2.65 -11.28
CA VAL A 264 -12.12 -2.15 -10.83
C VAL A 264 -12.20 -0.69 -10.37
N LEU A 265 -13.06 0.13 -11.00
CA LEU A 265 -13.34 1.49 -10.54
C LEU A 265 -13.87 1.48 -9.10
N GLN A 266 -14.80 0.57 -8.78
CA GLN A 266 -15.29 0.42 -7.41
C GLN A 266 -14.16 0.05 -6.44
N ILE A 267 -13.29 -0.89 -6.80
CA ILE A 267 -12.12 -1.27 -5.99
C ILE A 267 -11.20 -0.07 -5.76
N ALA A 268 -10.88 0.71 -6.80
CA ALA A 268 -10.03 1.89 -6.68
C ALA A 268 -10.65 2.95 -5.74
N GLN A 269 -11.97 3.11 -5.79
CA GLN A 269 -12.70 4.02 -4.90
C GLN A 269 -12.67 3.55 -3.45
N ASP A 270 -12.91 2.26 -3.21
CA ASP A 270 -12.93 1.66 -1.87
C ASP A 270 -11.54 1.70 -1.22
N GLU A 271 -10.47 1.55 -2.00
CA GLU A 271 -9.08 1.61 -1.53
C GLU A 271 -8.48 3.02 -1.52
N GLY A 272 -9.25 4.05 -1.90
CA GLY A 272 -8.79 5.45 -1.88
C GLY A 272 -7.74 5.80 -2.96
N GLN A 273 -7.64 5.00 -4.03
CA GLN A 273 -6.69 5.19 -5.14
C GLN A 273 -7.22 6.25 -6.12
N THR A 274 -7.15 7.52 -5.76
CA THR A 274 -7.82 8.62 -6.47
C THR A 274 -7.38 8.80 -7.92
N GLU A 275 -6.09 8.65 -8.21
CA GLU A 275 -5.56 8.79 -9.57
C GLU A 275 -6.05 7.67 -10.49
N ILE A 276 -6.04 6.43 -9.97
CA ILE A 276 -6.54 5.25 -10.69
C ILE A 276 -8.04 5.36 -10.91
N ALA A 277 -8.80 5.76 -9.89
CA ALA A 277 -10.24 5.97 -10.02
C ALA A 277 -10.57 7.07 -11.05
N GLY A 278 -9.80 8.16 -11.08
CA GLY A 278 -9.93 9.22 -12.09
C GLY A 278 -9.66 8.72 -13.51
N TYR A 279 -8.58 7.96 -13.71
CA TYR A 279 -8.28 7.34 -15.00
C TYR A 279 -9.37 6.35 -15.44
N LEU A 280 -9.76 5.41 -14.58
CA LEU A 280 -10.79 4.40 -14.90
C LEU A 280 -12.16 5.01 -15.20
N SER A 281 -12.51 6.13 -14.54
CA SER A 281 -13.74 6.88 -14.85
C SER A 281 -13.69 7.46 -16.27
N SER A 282 -12.57 8.06 -16.63
CA SER A 282 -12.34 8.64 -17.97
C SER A 282 -12.35 7.54 -19.04
N GLU A 283 -11.74 6.40 -18.73
CA GLU A 283 -11.66 5.25 -19.63
C GLU A 283 -13.03 4.59 -19.83
N LEU A 284 -13.84 4.48 -18.77
CA LEU A 284 -15.21 3.98 -18.87
C LEU A 284 -16.04 4.86 -19.80
N ILE A 285 -15.98 6.20 -19.63
CA ILE A 285 -16.65 7.16 -20.52
C ILE A 285 -16.19 6.99 -21.97
N ARG A 286 -14.87 6.89 -22.19
CA ARG A 286 -14.27 6.70 -23.51
C ARG A 286 -14.77 5.43 -24.19
N GLN A 287 -14.83 4.31 -23.47
CA GLN A 287 -15.30 3.03 -24.00
C GLN A 287 -16.81 3.08 -24.29
N THR A 288 -17.62 3.64 -23.38
CA THR A 288 -19.07 3.76 -23.57
C THR A 288 -19.43 4.62 -24.79
N ASN A 289 -18.72 5.72 -25.02
CA ASN A 289 -18.95 6.61 -26.17
C ASN A 289 -18.56 5.97 -27.52
N SER A 290 -17.83 4.85 -27.50
CA SER A 290 -17.36 4.18 -28.71
C SER A 290 -18.26 3.05 -29.21
N LEU A 291 -19.33 2.74 -28.49
CA LEU A 291 -20.33 1.75 -28.88
C LEU A 291 -21.23 2.33 -30.00
N LYS A 292 -21.28 1.63 -31.15
CA LYS A 292 -21.96 2.06 -32.39
C LYS A 292 -23.50 2.13 -32.30
N ASP A 293 -24.09 1.58 -31.24
CA ASP A 293 -25.53 1.67 -31.01
C ASP A 293 -25.79 2.10 -29.56
N PRO A 294 -25.97 3.41 -29.30
CA PRO A 294 -26.09 3.94 -27.95
C PRO A 294 -27.38 3.48 -27.25
N PHE A 295 -28.43 3.12 -27.98
CA PHE A 295 -29.76 3.19 -27.39
C PHE A 295 -30.10 2.06 -26.41
N ASP A 296 -29.57 0.85 -26.57
CA ASP A 296 -29.94 -0.30 -25.72
C ASP A 296 -28.98 -0.57 -24.54
N ILE A 297 -27.74 -0.10 -24.62
CA ILE A 297 -26.74 -0.25 -23.54
C ILE A 297 -26.37 1.10 -22.94
N VAL A 298 -26.31 2.17 -23.74
CA VAL A 298 -25.86 3.49 -23.26
C VAL A 298 -26.94 4.20 -22.46
N ARG A 299 -28.24 3.92 -22.61
CA ARG A 299 -29.25 4.57 -21.74
C ARG A 299 -29.16 4.11 -20.27
N PRO A 300 -29.11 2.80 -19.92
CA PRO A 300 -28.83 2.35 -18.56
C PRO A 300 -27.44 2.77 -18.08
N LEU A 301 -26.41 2.70 -18.93
CA LEU A 301 -25.04 3.11 -18.57
C LEU A 301 -24.87 4.62 -18.45
N GLN A 302 -25.55 5.47 -19.23
CA GLN A 302 -25.58 6.93 -19.08
C GLN A 302 -26.43 7.32 -17.89
N GLN A 303 -27.54 6.64 -17.62
CA GLN A 303 -28.30 6.83 -16.39
C GLN A 303 -27.44 6.41 -15.17
N GLU A 304 -26.68 5.33 -15.28
CA GLU A 304 -25.75 4.83 -14.27
C GLU A 304 -24.48 5.70 -14.18
N LEU A 305 -23.98 6.29 -15.27
CA LEU A 305 -22.87 7.26 -15.34
C LEU A 305 -23.31 8.65 -14.86
N MET A 306 -24.55 9.05 -15.09
CA MET A 306 -25.19 10.24 -14.49
C MET A 306 -25.44 9.98 -13.01
N ASN A 307 -25.84 8.77 -12.63
CA ASN A 307 -25.91 8.33 -11.22
C ASN A 307 -24.51 8.20 -10.59
N HIS A 308 -23.46 7.90 -11.39
CA HIS A 308 -22.08 7.90 -10.92
C HIS A 308 -21.50 9.31 -10.88
N ASN A 309 -21.91 10.27 -11.72
CA ASN A 309 -21.65 11.69 -11.51
C ASN A 309 -22.41 12.22 -10.27
N LEU A 310 -23.58 11.65 -9.96
CA LEU A 310 -24.27 11.77 -8.67
C LEU A 310 -23.63 10.94 -7.54
N LEU A 311 -22.62 10.10 -7.80
CA LEU A 311 -21.75 9.46 -6.78
C LEU A 311 -20.39 10.16 -6.67
N VAL A 312 -19.91 10.81 -7.73
CA VAL A 312 -18.75 11.70 -7.73
C VAL A 312 -19.04 12.88 -6.82
N GLN A 313 -20.25 13.44 -6.80
CA GLN A 313 -20.60 14.46 -5.81
C GLN A 313 -20.52 13.96 -4.35
N PRO A 314 -21.19 12.87 -3.93
CA PRO A 314 -21.03 12.28 -2.61
C PRO A 314 -19.60 11.86 -2.27
N LEU A 315 -18.80 11.39 -3.23
CA LEU A 315 -17.40 11.02 -3.01
C LEU A 315 -16.51 12.26 -2.88
N GLN A 316 -16.69 13.27 -3.73
CA GLN A 316 -16.06 14.58 -3.58
C GLN A 316 -16.47 15.20 -2.23
N GLN A 317 -17.74 15.14 -1.87
CA GLN A 317 -18.26 15.59 -0.59
C GLN A 317 -17.63 14.82 0.57
N LYS A 318 -17.50 13.49 0.48
CA LYS A 318 -16.81 12.65 1.48
C LYS A 318 -15.33 12.98 1.57
N LEU A 319 -14.66 13.25 0.44
CA LEU A 319 -13.24 13.61 0.41
C LEU A 319 -13.02 15.01 0.99
N ILE A 320 -13.85 15.99 0.62
CA ILE A 320 -13.89 17.34 1.18
C ILE A 320 -14.16 17.26 2.69
N THR A 321 -15.11 16.41 3.11
CA THR A 321 -15.40 16.14 4.53
C THR A 321 -14.17 15.62 5.24
N HIS A 322 -13.57 14.55 4.72
CA HIS A 322 -12.44 13.89 5.35
C HIS A 322 -11.23 14.84 5.43
N LYS A 323 -10.97 15.60 4.35
CA LYS A 323 -9.91 16.60 4.29
C LYS A 323 -10.12 17.73 5.30
N LEU A 324 -11.32 18.31 5.38
CA LEU A 324 -11.58 19.36 6.38
C LEU A 324 -11.39 18.82 7.80
N LEU A 325 -12.00 17.68 8.10
CA LEU A 325 -11.96 17.10 9.43
C LEU A 325 -10.54 16.65 9.83
N SER A 326 -9.70 16.21 8.88
CA SER A 326 -8.30 15.89 9.14
C SER A 326 -7.46 17.14 9.39
N LEU A 327 -7.66 18.21 8.61
CA LEU A 327 -6.97 19.49 8.79
C LEU A 327 -7.31 20.12 10.14
N VAL A 328 -8.59 20.10 10.54
CA VAL A 328 -9.03 20.55 11.86
C VAL A 328 -8.40 19.69 12.96
N SER A 329 -8.43 18.36 12.83
CA SER A 329 -7.80 17.47 13.82
C SER A 329 -6.29 17.66 13.94
N ALA A 330 -5.61 18.08 12.86
CA ALA A 330 -4.18 18.38 12.87
C ALA A 330 -3.85 19.71 13.58
N GLY A 331 -4.84 20.55 13.90
CA GLY A 331 -4.63 21.80 14.61
C GLY A 331 -3.96 22.90 13.78
N GLN A 332 -3.94 22.78 12.45
CA GLN A 332 -3.24 23.74 11.57
C GLN A 332 -4.20 24.80 11.03
N LEU A 333 -4.15 26.02 11.56
CA LEU A 333 -5.05 27.12 11.16
C LEU A 333 -4.88 27.53 9.68
N GLY A 334 -3.64 27.75 9.23
CA GLY A 334 -3.36 28.19 7.85
C GLY A 334 -3.91 27.26 6.76
N PRO A 335 -3.73 25.92 6.88
CA PRO A 335 -4.36 24.94 5.99
C PRO A 335 -5.89 24.94 6.03
N VAL A 336 -6.50 25.14 7.21
CA VAL A 336 -7.97 25.27 7.32
C VAL A 336 -8.45 26.53 6.60
N GLN A 337 -7.78 27.66 6.77
CA GLN A 337 -8.09 28.90 6.04
C GLN A 337 -7.91 28.73 4.53
N SER A 338 -6.81 28.11 4.11
CA SER A 338 -6.54 27.81 2.70
C SER A 338 -7.60 26.89 2.10
N PHE A 339 -8.07 25.89 2.86
CA PHE A 339 -9.13 24.99 2.44
C PHE A 339 -10.43 25.76 2.13
N PHE A 340 -10.81 26.72 2.97
CA PHE A 340 -11.99 27.56 2.75
C PHE A 340 -11.81 28.61 1.66
N ALA A 341 -10.59 29.13 1.46
CA ALA A 341 -10.29 30.04 0.37
C ALA A 341 -10.40 29.35 -1.01
N GLN A 342 -10.00 28.07 -1.09
CA GLN A 342 -9.98 27.29 -2.33
C GLN A 342 -11.33 26.63 -2.66
N ASN A 343 -12.04 26.13 -1.65
CA ASN A 343 -13.32 25.45 -1.85
C ASN A 343 -14.42 26.43 -1.47
N HIS A 344 -15.08 27.04 -2.47
CA HIS A 344 -16.21 27.95 -2.25
C HIS A 344 -17.12 27.40 -1.15
N ALA A 345 -17.16 28.08 0.01
CA ALA A 345 -17.77 27.67 1.29
C ALA A 345 -19.24 27.16 1.23
N LYS A 346 -19.89 27.25 0.07
CA LYS A 346 -21.31 26.99 -0.17
C LYS A 346 -21.71 25.51 -0.22
N SER A 347 -20.79 24.54 -0.17
CA SER A 347 -21.14 23.12 -0.35
C SER A 347 -21.14 22.25 0.91
N LEU A 348 -20.69 22.73 2.08
CA LEU A 348 -20.61 21.86 3.26
C LEU A 348 -21.99 21.63 3.90
N SER A 349 -22.29 20.38 4.23
CA SER A 349 -23.51 20.05 4.98
C SER A 349 -23.36 20.45 6.45
N GLN A 350 -24.47 20.80 7.10
CA GLN A 350 -24.49 21.20 8.51
C GLN A 350 -23.85 20.15 9.43
N SER A 351 -24.04 18.86 9.14
CA SER A 351 -23.44 17.76 9.91
C SER A 351 -21.91 17.79 9.90
N ILE A 352 -21.31 18.10 8.74
CA ILE A 352 -19.85 18.22 8.60
C ILE A 352 -19.34 19.42 9.39
N VAL A 353 -20.01 20.56 9.25
CA VAL A 353 -19.71 21.79 9.99
C VAL A 353 -19.75 21.53 11.49
N ASN A 354 -20.83 20.93 11.99
CA ASN A 354 -20.98 20.55 13.39
C ASN A 354 -19.85 19.64 13.89
N ASN A 355 -19.45 18.64 13.10
CA ASN A 355 -18.32 17.76 13.43
C ASN A 355 -16.99 18.49 13.46
N ALA A 356 -16.76 19.44 12.56
CA ALA A 356 -15.57 20.27 12.55
C ALA A 356 -15.48 21.12 13.83
N PHE A 357 -16.59 21.74 14.27
CA PHE A 357 -16.64 22.48 15.55
C PHE A 357 -16.30 21.59 16.76
N MET A 358 -16.89 20.39 16.85
CA MET A 358 -16.59 19.48 17.96
C MET A 358 -15.11 19.06 17.98
N ARG A 359 -14.49 18.82 16.82
CA ARG A 359 -13.06 18.50 16.73
C ARG A 359 -12.20 19.70 17.09
N ALA A 360 -12.52 20.88 16.56
CA ALA A 360 -11.81 22.12 16.88
C ALA A 360 -11.87 22.44 18.38
N ALA A 361 -12.99 22.14 19.04
CA ALA A 361 -13.14 22.33 20.49
C ALA A 361 -12.29 21.39 21.35
N SER A 362 -11.75 20.32 20.76
CA SER A 362 -10.81 19.43 21.44
C SER A 362 -9.35 19.87 21.34
N LEU A 363 -9.05 20.91 20.56
CA LEU A 363 -7.72 21.48 20.39
C LEU A 363 -7.38 22.49 21.50
N PRO A 364 -6.08 22.70 21.81
CA PRO A 364 -5.65 23.63 22.85
C PRO A 364 -5.95 25.11 22.53
N GLU A 365 -5.65 25.56 21.31
CA GLU A 365 -5.60 27.02 21.02
C GLU A 365 -6.95 27.63 20.65
N GLY A 366 -8.01 26.84 20.42
CA GLY A 366 -9.36 27.35 20.13
C GLY A 366 -9.50 28.20 18.86
N ASP A 367 -8.40 28.58 18.19
CA ASP A 367 -8.40 29.53 17.08
C ASP A 367 -9.08 28.98 15.83
N ILE A 368 -8.92 27.68 15.56
CA ILE A 368 -9.68 27.01 14.49
C ILE A 368 -11.18 27.08 14.79
N PHE A 369 -11.59 26.97 16.06
CA PHE A 369 -13.00 27.09 16.43
C PHE A 369 -13.53 28.51 16.16
N LYS A 370 -12.78 29.53 16.58
CA LYS A 370 -13.10 30.95 16.31
C LYS A 370 -13.19 31.23 14.81
N GLU A 371 -12.27 30.68 14.02
CA GLU A 371 -12.25 30.84 12.57
C GLU A 371 -13.45 30.15 11.90
N LEU A 372 -13.75 28.91 12.28
CA LEU A 372 -14.95 28.21 11.81
C LEU A 372 -16.22 29.01 12.14
N LYS A 373 -16.28 29.66 13.31
CA LYS A 373 -17.42 30.46 13.75
C LYS A 373 -17.65 31.73 12.91
N LYS A 374 -16.59 32.31 12.34
CA LYS A 374 -16.71 33.45 11.40
C LYS A 374 -17.38 33.02 10.09
N LEU A 375 -17.15 31.77 9.68
CA LEU A 375 -17.58 31.26 8.39
C LEU A 375 -18.94 30.54 8.45
N TYR A 376 -19.26 29.91 9.59
CA TYR A 376 -20.45 29.08 9.73
C TYR A 376 -21.12 29.23 11.09
N GLN A 377 -22.44 29.00 11.10
CA GLN A 377 -23.22 28.92 12.32
C GLN A 377 -23.47 27.44 12.67
N PRO A 378 -22.83 26.90 13.73
CA PRO A 378 -23.16 25.58 14.24
C PRO A 378 -24.55 25.58 14.87
N ASP A 379 -25.21 24.44 14.83
CA ASP A 379 -26.47 24.29 15.55
C ASP A 379 -26.25 24.26 17.07
N GLN A 380 -27.33 24.46 17.81
CA GLN A 380 -27.32 24.52 19.28
C GLN A 380 -26.75 23.23 19.91
N ARG A 381 -26.99 22.07 19.29
CA ARG A 381 -26.50 20.78 19.79
C ARG A 381 -25.00 20.66 19.63
N ALA A 382 -24.47 20.98 18.45
CA ALA A 382 -23.04 20.96 18.16
C ALA A 382 -22.28 21.92 19.08
N MET A 383 -22.86 23.08 19.39
CA MET A 383 -22.29 24.00 20.37
C MET A 383 -22.32 23.48 21.79
N GLY A 384 -23.43 22.90 22.23
CA GLY A 384 -23.52 22.25 23.53
C GLY A 384 -22.45 21.15 23.69
N MET A 385 -22.27 20.32 22.66
CA MET A 385 -21.24 19.29 22.62
C MET A 385 -19.81 19.86 22.58
N SER A 386 -19.61 20.96 21.84
CA SER A 386 -18.33 21.67 21.80
C SER A 386 -17.98 22.30 23.14
N LEU A 387 -18.96 22.89 23.83
CA LEU A 387 -18.82 23.43 25.18
C LEU A 387 -18.44 22.34 26.19
N GLN A 388 -19.08 21.17 26.11
CA GLN A 388 -18.70 20.00 26.91
C GLN A 388 -17.26 19.56 26.63
N THR A 389 -16.87 19.51 25.37
CA THR A 389 -15.53 19.10 24.95
C THR A 389 -14.47 20.07 25.44
N ALA A 390 -14.66 21.38 25.23
CA ALA A 390 -13.75 22.43 25.71
C ALA A 390 -13.61 22.41 27.24
N THR A 391 -14.72 22.18 27.96
CA THR A 391 -14.74 22.06 29.41
C THR A 391 -13.90 20.87 29.89
N ARG A 392 -14.10 19.67 29.32
CA ARG A 392 -13.29 18.48 29.68
C ARG A 392 -11.80 18.69 29.43
N LYS A 393 -11.46 19.41 28.36
CA LYS A 393 -10.07 19.74 28.02
C LYS A 393 -9.46 20.85 28.88
N GLY A 394 -10.22 21.48 29.76
CA GLY A 394 -9.72 22.58 30.59
C GLY A 394 -9.49 23.88 29.81
N ASN A 395 -10.11 24.06 28.64
CA ASN A 395 -9.93 25.23 27.79
C ASN A 395 -10.89 26.37 28.21
N LEU A 396 -10.48 27.17 29.19
CA LEU A 396 -11.29 28.28 29.73
C LEU A 396 -11.63 29.33 28.67
N GLU A 397 -10.66 29.76 27.86
CA GLU A 397 -10.87 30.80 26.86
C GLU A 397 -11.92 30.39 25.83
N LEU A 398 -11.87 29.14 25.36
CA LEU A 398 -12.86 28.64 24.43
C LEU A 398 -14.25 28.48 25.07
N VAL A 399 -14.32 28.07 26.34
CA VAL A 399 -15.58 28.03 27.11
C VAL A 399 -16.20 29.44 27.19
N GLN A 400 -15.38 30.45 27.53
CA GLN A 400 -15.81 31.85 27.58
C GLN A 400 -16.31 32.32 26.21
N PHE A 401 -15.55 32.05 25.15
CA PHE A 401 -15.91 32.39 23.78
C PHE A 401 -17.24 31.76 23.36
N ILE A 402 -17.43 30.46 23.62
CA ILE A 402 -18.67 29.74 23.27
C ILE A 402 -19.88 30.34 24.00
N CYS A 403 -19.79 30.54 25.31
CA CYS A 403 -20.87 31.13 26.10
C CYS A 403 -21.18 32.57 25.70
N GLY A 404 -20.15 33.37 25.38
CA GLY A 404 -20.32 34.76 24.94
C GLY A 404 -20.87 34.90 23.52
N SER A 405 -20.79 33.87 22.69
CA SER A 405 -21.21 33.92 21.28
C SER A 405 -22.69 33.61 21.03
N TYR A 406 -23.46 33.20 22.05
CA TYR A 406 -24.84 32.74 21.90
C TYR A 406 -25.84 33.68 22.55
N GLY A 407 -27.05 33.68 21.98
CA GLY A 407 -28.17 34.46 22.50
C GLY A 407 -28.57 34.02 23.91
N LYS A 408 -29.29 34.88 24.62
CA LYS A 408 -29.81 34.56 25.95
C LYS A 408 -30.61 33.26 25.92
N ASN A 409 -30.44 32.45 26.96
CA ASN A 409 -31.19 31.21 27.20
C ASN A 409 -30.95 30.06 26.21
N GLU A 410 -30.14 30.25 25.17
CA GLU A 410 -29.91 29.21 24.14
C GLU A 410 -29.06 28.05 24.66
N LEU A 411 -28.23 28.24 25.68
CA LEU A 411 -27.32 27.19 26.16
C LEU A 411 -27.55 26.79 27.63
N ILE A 412 -28.63 27.26 28.27
CA ILE A 412 -28.81 27.10 29.73
C ILE A 412 -28.77 25.64 30.20
N THR A 413 -29.38 24.71 29.44
CA THR A 413 -29.37 23.28 29.75
C THR A 413 -27.96 22.69 29.64
N TYR A 414 -27.20 23.10 28.62
CA TYR A 414 -25.81 22.70 28.45
C TYR A 414 -24.91 23.30 29.53
N VAL A 415 -25.06 24.59 29.86
CA VAL A 415 -24.30 25.27 30.92
C VAL A 415 -24.45 24.56 32.25
N LYS A 416 -25.67 24.14 32.64
CA LYS A 416 -25.89 23.33 33.84
C LYS A 416 -25.11 22.00 33.80
N SER A 417 -25.17 21.30 32.67
CA SER A 417 -24.47 20.02 32.48
C SER A 417 -22.95 20.19 32.50
N VAL A 418 -22.39 21.19 31.81
CA VAL A 418 -20.94 21.42 31.79
C VAL A 418 -20.41 21.97 33.09
N LEU A 419 -21.21 22.69 33.88
CA LEU A 419 -20.82 23.09 35.22
C LEU A 419 -20.53 21.86 36.09
N GLN A 420 -21.37 20.82 36.01
CA GLN A 420 -21.13 19.58 36.73
C GLN A 420 -19.84 18.89 36.24
N ILE A 421 -19.65 18.80 34.92
CA ILE A 421 -18.42 18.23 34.33
C ILE A 421 -17.17 18.98 34.80
N ALA A 422 -17.20 20.33 34.81
CA ALA A 422 -16.07 21.13 35.26
C ALA A 422 -15.70 20.87 36.72
N LYS A 423 -16.71 20.64 37.58
CA LYS A 423 -16.50 20.27 38.99
C LYS A 423 -15.89 18.86 39.11
N ASP A 424 -16.44 17.91 38.35
CA ASP A 424 -15.99 16.51 38.38
C ASP A 424 -14.55 16.35 37.87
N GLU A 425 -14.18 17.09 36.82
CA GLU A 425 -12.83 17.11 36.23
C GLU A 425 -11.84 18.00 37.02
N GLY A 426 -12.30 18.71 38.06
CA GLY A 426 -11.46 19.58 38.88
C GLY A 426 -11.03 20.90 38.23
N HIS A 427 -11.68 21.31 37.13
CA HIS A 427 -11.43 22.57 36.42
C HIS A 427 -12.04 23.77 37.15
N LYS A 428 -11.48 24.13 38.31
CA LYS A 428 -12.04 25.15 39.24
C LYS A 428 -12.37 26.49 38.58
N LYS A 429 -11.48 27.02 37.74
CA LYS A 429 -11.72 28.30 37.03
C LYS A 429 -12.90 28.23 36.07
N ILE A 430 -13.04 27.11 35.35
CA ILE A 430 -14.16 26.88 34.44
C ILE A 430 -15.46 26.73 35.22
N ALA A 431 -15.44 25.98 36.33
CA ALA A 431 -16.60 25.84 37.19
C ALA A 431 -17.06 27.18 37.79
N GLY A 432 -16.12 28.05 38.20
CA GLY A 432 -16.41 29.40 38.68
C GLY A 432 -17.05 30.27 37.60
N TYR A 433 -16.47 30.30 36.39
CA TYR A 433 -17.04 31.00 35.23
C TYR A 433 -18.45 30.50 34.90
N LEU A 434 -18.63 29.19 34.75
CA LEU A 434 -19.92 28.59 34.38
C LEU A 434 -21.01 28.79 35.44
N SER A 435 -20.64 28.90 36.73
CA SER A 435 -21.60 29.25 37.79
C SER A 435 -22.15 30.67 37.62
N CYS A 436 -21.28 31.62 37.28
CA CYS A 436 -21.68 33.01 37.01
C CYS A 436 -22.52 33.10 35.73
N GLU A 437 -22.10 32.42 34.66
CA GLU A 437 -22.81 32.37 33.39
C GLU A 437 -24.20 31.72 33.54
N LEU A 438 -24.33 30.69 34.39
CA LEU A 438 -25.63 30.08 34.69
C LEU A 438 -26.59 31.07 35.34
N ILE A 439 -26.12 31.86 36.30
CA ILE A 439 -26.92 32.91 36.96
C ILE A 439 -27.33 33.98 35.94
N ARG A 440 -26.37 34.43 35.10
CA ARG A 440 -26.63 35.43 34.06
C ARG A 440 -27.71 34.96 33.09
N GLN A 441 -27.58 33.74 32.56
CA GLN A 441 -28.56 33.19 31.62
C GLN A 441 -29.92 32.97 32.30
N THR A 442 -29.96 32.35 33.48
CA THR A 442 -31.24 32.06 34.19
C THR A 442 -32.06 33.31 34.44
N ASN A 443 -31.42 34.43 34.74
CA ASN A 443 -32.07 35.70 35.04
C ASN A 443 -32.12 36.66 33.84
N SER A 444 -31.64 36.24 32.66
CA SER A 444 -31.60 37.05 31.43
C SER A 444 -30.95 38.44 31.62
N LEU A 445 -29.91 38.52 32.45
CA LEU A 445 -29.27 39.77 32.86
C LEU A 445 -28.29 40.29 31.79
N ASP A 446 -28.56 41.48 31.25
CA ASP A 446 -27.63 42.22 30.39
C ASP A 446 -27.02 43.44 31.07
N ASP A 447 -27.74 44.00 32.04
CA ASP A 447 -27.31 45.21 32.72
C ASP A 447 -26.14 44.87 33.66
N PRO A 448 -24.93 45.46 33.44
CA PRO A 448 -23.75 45.11 34.24
C PRO A 448 -23.94 45.36 35.74
N LEU A 449 -24.71 46.40 36.11
CA LEU A 449 -24.98 46.72 37.51
C LEU A 449 -25.89 45.65 38.13
N ILE A 450 -26.97 45.26 37.45
CA ILE A 450 -27.87 44.22 37.97
C ILE A 450 -27.13 42.88 38.04
N LEU A 451 -26.33 42.54 37.03
CA LEU A 451 -25.50 41.33 37.02
C LEU A 451 -24.54 41.29 38.21
N ALA A 452 -23.80 42.38 38.45
CA ALA A 452 -22.90 42.47 39.61
C ALA A 452 -23.65 42.32 40.93
N GLN A 453 -24.80 43.01 41.09
CA GLN A 453 -25.64 42.88 42.28
C GLN A 453 -26.11 41.43 42.50
N THR A 454 -26.61 40.76 41.45
CA THR A 454 -27.10 39.38 41.55
C THR A 454 -25.97 38.41 41.90
N LEU A 455 -24.81 38.52 41.25
CA LEU A 455 -23.67 37.65 41.53
C LEU A 455 -23.12 37.83 42.95
N LEU A 456 -23.03 39.06 43.45
CA LEU A 456 -22.58 39.29 44.82
C LEU A 456 -23.63 38.89 45.85
N GLN A 457 -24.92 39.07 45.55
CA GLN A 457 -26.00 38.60 46.42
C GLN A 457 -25.98 37.07 46.53
N ASP A 458 -25.80 36.36 45.43
CA ASP A 458 -25.67 34.90 45.41
C ASP A 458 -24.44 34.43 46.22
N TYR A 459 -23.30 35.12 46.10
CA TYR A 459 -22.11 34.86 46.92
C TYR A 459 -22.40 34.98 48.41
N VAL A 460 -23.01 36.09 48.85
CA VAL A 460 -23.33 36.33 50.27
C VAL A 460 -24.32 35.30 50.81
N ASN A 461 -25.27 34.86 49.98
CA ASN A 461 -26.28 33.88 50.36
C ASN A 461 -25.74 32.45 50.49
N HIS A 462 -24.67 32.12 49.76
CA HIS A 462 -24.18 30.74 49.64
C HIS A 462 -22.77 30.51 50.21
N THR A 463 -22.11 31.55 50.71
CA THR A 463 -20.84 31.41 51.44
C THR A 463 -21.10 30.93 52.87
N PHE A 464 -20.47 29.82 53.25
CA PHE A 464 -20.62 29.21 54.57
C PHE A 464 -19.92 30.02 55.68
N TYR A 465 -20.66 30.36 56.75
CA TYR A 465 -20.20 31.19 57.88
C TYR A 465 -19.31 30.47 58.91
N GLY A 466 -18.89 29.23 58.65
CA GLY A 466 -18.22 28.40 59.67
C GLY A 466 -16.81 28.81 60.08
N SER A 467 -16.17 29.78 59.41
CA SER A 467 -14.87 30.32 59.82
C SER A 467 -14.93 31.84 60.01
N SER A 468 -14.25 32.33 61.06
CA SER A 468 -14.18 33.76 61.37
C SER A 468 -13.56 34.60 60.25
N LEU A 469 -12.66 34.01 59.44
CA LEU A 469 -12.06 34.64 58.27
C LEU A 469 -13.08 34.87 57.15
N PHE A 470 -13.93 33.88 56.85
CA PHE A 470 -14.97 34.03 55.83
C PHE A 470 -16.05 35.03 56.28
N CYS A 471 -16.35 35.10 57.58
CA CYS A 471 -17.28 36.10 58.11
C CYS A 471 -16.84 37.55 57.82
N THR A 472 -15.55 37.86 57.96
CA THR A 472 -15.02 39.20 57.65
C THR A 472 -15.09 39.49 56.16
N GLN A 473 -14.70 38.53 55.30
CA GLN A 473 -14.75 38.70 53.85
C GLN A 473 -16.20 38.89 53.35
N VAL A 474 -17.16 38.09 53.84
CA VAL A 474 -18.58 38.20 53.47
C VAL A 474 -19.15 39.56 53.89
N ARG A 475 -18.80 40.08 55.08
CA ARG A 475 -19.19 41.44 55.50
C ARG A 475 -18.65 42.50 54.54
N SER A 476 -17.39 42.40 54.14
CA SER A 476 -16.77 43.33 53.19
C SER A 476 -17.46 43.27 51.82
N VAL A 477 -17.76 42.08 51.29
CA VAL A 477 -18.54 41.91 50.05
C VAL A 477 -19.95 42.48 50.19
N ASN A 478 -20.61 42.27 51.33
CA ASN A 478 -21.95 42.83 51.58
C ASN A 478 -21.94 44.37 51.61
N ASN A 479 -20.88 44.99 52.14
CA ASN A 479 -20.72 46.45 52.10
C ASN A 479 -20.61 46.96 50.66
N VAL A 480 -19.83 46.29 49.80
CA VAL A 480 -19.73 46.62 48.37
C VAL A 480 -21.10 46.43 47.68
N LEU A 481 -21.81 45.35 47.99
CA LEU A 481 -23.15 45.10 47.45
C LEU A 481 -24.16 46.20 47.85
N VAL A 482 -24.11 46.72 49.08
CA VAL A 482 -24.96 47.84 49.51
C VAL A 482 -24.66 49.10 48.71
N GLN A 483 -23.39 49.38 48.42
CA GLN A 483 -23.00 50.51 47.57
C GLN A 483 -23.53 50.35 46.14
N LEU A 484 -23.38 49.16 45.54
CA LEU A 484 -23.94 48.85 44.22
C LEU A 484 -25.47 49.00 44.18
N LYS A 485 -26.19 48.58 45.24
CA LYS A 485 -27.65 48.75 45.34
C LYS A 485 -28.06 50.22 45.37
N ARG A 486 -27.29 51.09 46.04
CA ARG A 486 -27.53 52.53 46.01
C ARG A 486 -27.31 53.13 44.62
N ALA A 487 -26.33 52.61 43.88
CA ALA A 487 -26.07 53.05 42.52
C ALA A 487 -27.21 52.74 41.52
N ALA A 488 -28.15 51.84 41.87
CA ALA A 488 -29.35 51.61 41.07
C ALA A 488 -30.30 52.82 41.03
N ALA A 489 -30.14 53.79 41.94
CA ALA A 489 -30.90 55.04 41.93
C ALA A 489 -30.41 56.04 40.87
N PHE A 490 -29.21 55.84 40.29
CA PHE A 490 -28.73 56.68 39.21
C PHE A 490 -29.40 56.28 37.89
N ASN A 491 -29.93 57.26 37.15
CA ASN A 491 -30.50 57.03 35.83
C ASN A 491 -29.43 57.00 34.72
N GLU A 492 -28.26 57.58 34.97
CA GLU A 492 -27.21 57.75 33.97
C GLU A 492 -26.35 56.48 33.85
N LYS A 493 -26.25 55.94 32.62
CA LYS A 493 -25.53 54.69 32.32
C LYS A 493 -24.06 54.76 32.71
N ASP A 494 -23.42 55.92 32.55
CA ASP A 494 -22.01 56.10 32.89
C ASP A 494 -21.74 56.03 34.39
N MET A 495 -22.60 56.64 35.20
CA MET A 495 -22.51 56.54 36.66
C MET A 495 -22.72 55.10 37.13
N ARG A 496 -23.69 54.40 36.53
CA ARG A 496 -23.95 52.98 36.85
C ARG A 496 -22.76 52.09 36.50
N ASN A 497 -22.15 52.30 35.33
CA ASN A 497 -20.95 51.57 34.92
C ASN A 497 -19.74 51.89 35.82
N GLN A 498 -19.55 53.16 36.19
CA GLN A 498 -18.50 53.56 37.11
C GLN A 498 -18.64 52.89 38.47
N ALA A 499 -19.87 52.79 38.99
CA ALA A 499 -20.13 52.09 40.26
C ALA A 499 -19.75 50.60 40.20
N VAL A 500 -19.89 49.94 39.04
CA VAL A 500 -19.43 48.55 38.85
C VAL A 500 -17.90 48.48 38.85
N ILE A 501 -17.21 49.39 38.15
CA ILE A 501 -15.74 49.46 38.13
C ILE A 501 -15.18 49.67 39.55
N ASP A 502 -15.73 50.63 40.29
CA ASP A 502 -15.33 50.93 41.68
C ASP A 502 -15.56 49.71 42.61
N ALA A 503 -16.66 48.98 42.39
CA ALA A 503 -16.93 47.74 43.10
C ALA A 503 -15.90 46.65 42.77
N VAL A 504 -15.53 46.46 41.50
CA VAL A 504 -14.50 45.50 41.11
C VAL A 504 -13.15 45.82 41.75
N ILE A 505 -12.74 47.10 41.76
CA ILE A 505 -11.51 47.55 42.44
C ILE A 505 -11.55 47.21 43.93
N SER A 506 -12.67 47.53 44.59
CA SER A 506 -12.87 47.23 46.00
C SER A 506 -12.83 45.72 46.29
N LEU A 507 -13.43 44.90 45.43
CA LEU A 507 -13.45 43.44 45.55
C LEU A 507 -12.05 42.83 45.34
N LYS A 508 -11.26 43.36 44.39
CA LYS A 508 -9.84 42.98 44.18
C LYS A 508 -8.99 43.19 45.42
N ALA A 509 -9.28 44.22 46.22
CA ALA A 509 -8.57 44.46 47.49
C ALA A 509 -8.93 43.46 48.61
N ILE A 510 -10.07 42.77 48.55
CA ILE A 510 -10.57 41.89 49.63
C ILE A 510 -10.67 40.40 49.28
N MET A 511 -10.51 40.02 48.00
CA MET A 511 -10.74 38.64 47.53
C MET A 511 -9.77 37.60 48.10
N GLY A 512 -8.53 38.00 48.43
CA GLY A 512 -7.51 37.10 48.96
C GLY A 512 -7.30 35.86 48.09
N VAL A 513 -7.30 34.67 48.70
CA VAL A 513 -7.15 33.37 48.00
C VAL A 513 -8.50 32.67 47.71
N ASN A 514 -9.63 33.34 47.94
CA ASN A 514 -10.95 32.73 47.77
C ASN A 514 -11.31 32.60 46.28
N GLN A 515 -11.21 31.37 45.76
CA GLN A 515 -11.40 31.08 44.34
C GLN A 515 -12.82 31.38 43.82
N ASP A 516 -13.87 31.24 44.66
CA ASP A 516 -15.24 31.55 44.25
C ASP A 516 -15.42 33.06 44.05
N LEU A 517 -14.92 33.85 45.01
CA LEU A 517 -14.96 35.31 44.92
C LEU A 517 -14.09 35.82 43.76
N ILE A 518 -12.89 35.25 43.58
CA ILE A 518 -12.02 35.57 42.43
C ILE A 518 -12.77 35.36 41.12
N SER A 519 -13.40 34.19 40.93
CA SER A 519 -14.12 33.86 39.70
C SER A 519 -15.28 34.81 39.41
N ARG A 520 -16.03 35.23 40.44
CA ARG A 520 -17.11 36.21 40.31
C ARG A 520 -16.59 37.59 39.95
N VAL A 521 -15.50 38.03 40.56
CA VAL A 521 -14.91 39.35 40.29
C VAL A 521 -14.34 39.40 38.89
N GLU A 522 -13.56 38.40 38.48
CA GLU A 522 -13.05 38.28 37.11
C GLU A 522 -14.21 38.29 36.10
N TYR A 523 -15.29 37.56 36.39
CA TYR A 523 -16.48 37.56 35.54
C TYR A 523 -17.11 38.96 35.44
N ILE A 524 -17.36 39.66 36.54
CA ILE A 524 -17.92 41.02 36.53
C ILE A 524 -17.02 42.00 35.76
N ASP A 525 -15.70 41.89 35.94
CA ASP A 525 -14.69 42.72 35.26
C ASP A 525 -14.83 42.62 33.73
N THR A 526 -14.95 41.39 33.20
CA THR A 526 -15.12 41.17 31.74
C THR A 526 -16.37 41.80 31.12
N PHE A 527 -17.41 42.06 31.92
CA PHE A 527 -18.64 42.76 31.48
C PHE A 527 -18.60 44.27 31.73
N SER A 528 -17.63 44.74 32.52
CA SER A 528 -17.45 46.16 32.86
C SER A 528 -16.62 46.90 31.81
N ASP A 529 -15.66 46.23 31.18
CA ASP A 529 -14.68 46.82 30.24
C ASP A 529 -15.21 47.05 28.80
N LYS A 530 -16.41 46.59 28.45
CA LYS A 530 -16.94 46.66 27.07
C LYS A 530 -17.42 48.05 26.62
N LYS A 531 -16.83 49.15 27.12
CA LYS A 531 -17.31 50.50 26.83
C LYS A 531 -17.14 50.97 25.37
N ASP A 532 -16.23 50.40 24.55
CA ASP A 532 -15.92 51.00 23.23
C ASP A 532 -15.70 50.05 22.03
N GLN A 533 -16.07 48.77 22.11
CA GLN A 533 -16.09 47.92 20.90
C GLN A 533 -17.52 47.79 20.37
N PRO A 534 -17.84 48.30 19.17
CA PRO A 534 -19.13 48.05 18.56
C PRO A 534 -19.29 46.54 18.41
N LEU A 535 -20.35 46.00 19.00
CA LEU A 535 -20.84 44.67 18.65
C LEU A 535 -21.14 44.73 17.15
N GLU A 536 -20.25 44.16 16.31
CA GLU A 536 -20.50 44.10 14.88
C GLU A 536 -21.89 43.50 14.64
N PRO A 537 -22.74 44.14 13.82
CA PRO A 537 -24.09 43.67 13.58
C PRO A 537 -24.01 42.31 12.90
N PHE A 538 -24.29 41.26 13.66
CA PHE A 538 -24.40 39.91 13.12
C PHE A 538 -25.48 39.90 12.05
N CYS A 539 -25.08 39.50 10.85
CA CYS A 539 -25.88 39.43 9.65
C CYS A 539 -27.06 38.47 9.86
N SER A 540 -28.20 39.02 10.27
CA SER A 540 -29.49 38.34 10.21
C SER A 540 -29.95 38.33 8.75
N THR A 541 -29.36 37.47 7.94
CA THR A 541 -30.03 37.03 6.72
C THR A 541 -31.09 36.02 7.14
N LYS A 542 -32.27 36.53 7.53
CA LYS A 542 -33.50 35.76 7.30
C LYS A 542 -33.58 35.53 5.80
N GLN A 543 -33.31 34.31 5.36
CA GLN A 543 -33.76 33.83 4.06
C GLN A 543 -35.06 33.03 4.24
N PRO A 544 -35.98 33.11 3.26
CA PRO A 544 -37.31 32.51 3.32
C PRO A 544 -37.31 30.98 3.39
#